data_AF-X1MIJ5-F1
#
_entry.id   AF-X1MIJ5-F1
#
_cell.length_a   1.000
_cell.length_b   1.000
_cell.length_c   1.000
_cell.angle_alpha   90.00
_cell.angle_beta   90.00
_cell.angle_gamma   90.00
#
_symmetry.space_group_name_H-M   'P 1'
#
loop_
_entity.id
_entity.type
_entity.pdbx_description
1 polymer ?
#
loop_
_entity_poly.entity_id
_entity_poly.type
_entity_poly.pdbx_seq_one_letter_code
_entity_poly.pdbx_strand_id
1 'polypeptide(L)'
;MSDSRSQDPQDPQDDGPQETFISHLVELRSRIVKAASGVILVFVSLVYWAPNIYNLFARPLMESLPKGGRMIVTDVTGSFFVPMKVTLLVAFLIALPWVLYQIWQFVAPGLYQHEKRLIVPLVSSSYILFICGVAFAYFLVFPTVFHFMA
;
A
#
# COMPACT_ATOMS: atom_id res chain seq x y z
N MET A 1 11.63 68.06 -16.98
CA MET A 1 11.75 67.18 -18.16
C MET A 1 12.49 65.92 -17.68
N SER A 2 11.93 65.20 -16.70
CA SER A 2 10.85 64.21 -16.85
C SER A 2 11.38 62.92 -17.47
N ASP A 3 11.62 61.96 -16.58
CA ASP A 3 11.38 60.53 -16.74
C ASP A 3 11.89 59.85 -18.02
N SER A 4 13.15 59.40 -17.97
CA SER A 4 13.55 58.18 -18.69
C SER A 4 13.14 56.98 -17.83
N ARG A 5 11.88 56.57 -18.01
CA ARG A 5 11.30 55.32 -17.50
C ARG A 5 12.25 54.15 -17.72
N SER A 6 12.57 53.49 -16.61
CA SER A 6 12.46 52.05 -16.42
C SER A 6 12.26 51.21 -17.69
N GLN A 7 13.30 50.48 -18.06
CA GLN A 7 13.18 49.17 -18.70
C GLN A 7 14.42 48.38 -18.34
N ASP A 8 14.40 47.82 -17.13
CA ASP A 8 15.15 46.60 -16.85
C ASP A 8 14.55 45.52 -17.78
N PRO A 9 15.33 44.82 -18.60
CA PRO A 9 14.84 43.65 -19.31
C PRO A 9 14.49 42.62 -18.24
N GLN A 10 13.21 42.47 -17.93
CA GLN A 10 12.74 41.29 -17.20
C GLN A 10 13.06 40.09 -18.09
N ASP A 11 14.13 39.40 -17.71
CA ASP A 11 14.53 38.10 -18.21
C ASP A 11 13.26 37.23 -18.27
N PRO A 12 12.84 36.74 -19.45
CA PRO A 12 11.80 35.74 -19.51
C PRO A 12 12.39 34.51 -18.81
N GLN A 13 12.06 34.33 -17.53
CA GLN A 13 12.32 33.08 -16.83
C GLN A 13 11.73 31.98 -17.71
N ASP A 14 12.64 31.23 -18.31
CA ASP A 14 12.41 30.01 -19.02
C ASP A 14 11.73 29.06 -18.02
N ASP A 15 10.39 29.12 -17.97
CA ASP A 15 9.49 28.20 -17.27
C ASP A 15 9.59 26.83 -17.97
N GLY A 16 10.78 26.25 -17.89
CA GLY A 16 11.14 25.03 -18.57
C GLY A 16 10.59 23.79 -17.83
N PRO A 17 10.76 22.60 -18.44
CA PRO A 17 10.37 21.30 -17.88
C PRO A 17 10.72 21.07 -16.40
N GLN A 18 11.72 21.80 -15.87
CA GLN A 18 12.18 21.75 -14.49
C GLN A 18 11.07 22.05 -13.47
N GLU A 19 10.23 23.06 -13.68
CA GLU A 19 9.08 23.37 -12.80
C GLU A 19 8.06 22.21 -12.77
N THR A 20 7.86 21.54 -13.90
CA THR A 20 6.96 20.37 -14.01
C THR A 20 7.54 19.14 -13.31
N PHE A 21 8.84 18.85 -13.46
CA PHE A 21 9.49 17.72 -12.76
C PHE A 21 9.51 17.91 -11.25
N ILE A 22 9.83 19.12 -10.78
CA ILE A 22 9.82 19.44 -9.34
C ILE A 22 8.41 19.32 -8.77
N SER A 23 7.40 19.86 -9.47
CA SER A 23 5.99 19.73 -9.08
C SER A 23 5.53 18.26 -9.01
N HIS A 24 5.88 17.44 -9.99
CA HIS A 24 5.53 16.01 -10.01
C HIS A 24 6.21 15.22 -8.87
N LEU A 25 7.46 15.52 -8.52
CA LEU A 25 8.16 14.90 -7.39
C LEU A 25 7.55 15.32 -6.03
N VAL A 26 7.13 16.58 -5.89
CA VAL A 26 6.43 17.07 -4.70
C VAL A 26 5.07 16.39 -4.56
N GLU A 27 4.36 16.17 -5.68
CA GLU A 27 3.12 15.40 -5.69
C GLU A 27 3.37 13.96 -5.23
N LEU A 28 4.38 13.26 -5.76
CA LEU A 28 4.71 11.89 -5.36
C LEU A 28 4.90 11.79 -3.84
N ARG A 29 5.70 12.67 -3.25
CA ARG A 29 5.93 12.70 -1.80
C ARG A 29 4.62 12.85 -1.03
N SER A 30 3.79 13.82 -1.41
CA SER A 30 2.50 14.08 -0.75
C SER A 30 1.56 12.87 -0.83
N ARG A 31 1.53 12.19 -1.98
CA ARG A 31 0.71 10.99 -2.22
C ARG A 31 1.20 9.80 -1.39
N ILE A 32 2.52 9.59 -1.31
CA ILE A 32 3.12 8.54 -0.46
C ILE A 32 2.77 8.77 1.01
N VAL A 33 2.89 10.00 1.51
CA VAL A 33 2.56 10.32 2.91
C VAL A 33 1.08 10.06 3.19
N LYS A 34 0.17 10.45 2.27
CA LYS A 34 -1.27 10.19 2.40
C LYS A 34 -1.63 8.70 2.32
N ALA A 35 -0.96 7.95 1.45
CA ALA A 35 -1.14 6.51 1.34
C ALA A 35 -0.67 5.82 2.64
N ALA A 36 0.53 6.17 3.11
CA ALA A 36 1.09 5.66 4.36
C ALA A 36 0.21 6.02 5.56
N SER A 37 -0.30 7.26 5.66
CA SER A 37 -1.18 7.66 6.76
C SER A 37 -2.47 6.84 6.80
N GLY A 38 -3.03 6.48 5.64
CA GLY A 38 -4.19 5.60 5.55
C GLY A 38 -3.89 4.20 6.08
N VAL A 39 -2.74 3.62 5.70
CA VAL A 39 -2.29 2.31 6.21
C VAL A 39 -2.06 2.37 7.72
N ILE A 40 -1.40 3.42 8.21
CA ILE A 40 -1.13 3.60 9.65
C ILE A 40 -2.43 3.74 10.44
N LEU A 41 -3.42 4.46 9.93
CA LEU A 41 -4.71 4.62 10.60
C LEU A 41 -5.44 3.28 10.75
N VAL A 42 -5.45 2.47 9.69
CA VAL A 42 -6.00 1.10 9.74
C VAL A 42 -5.18 0.21 10.67
N PHE A 43 -3.85 0.31 10.63
CA PHE A 43 -2.96 -0.47 11.49
C PHE A 43 -3.18 -0.18 12.97
N VAL A 44 -3.23 1.10 13.37
CA VAL A 44 -3.49 1.51 14.77
C VAL A 44 -4.87 1.01 15.23
N SER A 45 -5.84 0.95 14.32
CA SER A 45 -7.16 0.38 14.61
C SER A 45 -7.13 -1.14 14.81
N LEU A 46 -6.23 -1.86 14.12
CA LEU A 46 -6.17 -3.33 14.17
C LEU A 46 -5.15 -3.88 15.15
N VAL A 47 -4.16 -3.10 15.59
CA VAL A 47 -3.03 -3.57 16.39
C VAL A 47 -3.45 -4.19 17.72
N TYR A 48 -4.57 -3.74 18.31
CA TYR A 48 -5.13 -4.35 19.52
C TYR A 48 -5.51 -5.83 19.32
N TRP A 49 -5.94 -6.20 18.12
CA TRP A 49 -6.30 -7.57 17.74
C TRP A 49 -5.15 -8.35 17.10
N ALA A 50 -3.92 -7.82 17.11
CA ALA A 50 -2.77 -8.45 16.44
C ALA A 50 -2.56 -9.94 16.78
N PRO A 51 -2.68 -10.40 18.04
CA PRO A 51 -2.54 -11.83 18.36
C PRO A 51 -3.62 -12.70 17.71
N ASN A 52 -4.86 -12.19 17.61
CA ASN A 52 -5.97 -12.92 17.00
C ASN A 52 -5.79 -13.03 15.48
N ILE A 53 -5.35 -11.95 14.84
CA ILE A 53 -5.03 -11.93 13.41
C ILE A 53 -3.90 -12.93 13.13
N TYR A 54 -2.81 -12.88 13.91
CA TYR A 54 -1.72 -13.85 13.78
C TYR A 54 -2.20 -15.29 13.88
N ASN A 55 -2.99 -15.61 14.91
CA ASN A 55 -3.52 -16.96 15.10
C ASN A 55 -4.39 -17.42 13.91
N LEU A 56 -5.16 -16.51 13.29
CA LEU A 56 -5.95 -16.84 12.11
C LEU A 56 -5.06 -17.30 10.94
N PHE A 57 -3.99 -16.57 10.64
CA PHE A 57 -3.06 -16.94 9.56
C PHE A 57 -2.17 -18.13 9.90
N ALA A 58 -1.86 -18.34 11.19
CA ALA A 58 -1.04 -19.46 11.65
C ALA A 58 -1.81 -20.80 11.74
N ARG A 59 -3.15 -20.78 11.77
CA ARG A 59 -4.00 -22.00 11.83
C ARG A 59 -3.69 -23.06 10.76
N PRO A 60 -3.69 -22.75 9.45
CA PRO A 60 -3.44 -23.77 8.41
C PRO A 60 -2.05 -24.41 8.54
N LEU A 61 -1.07 -23.64 9.03
CA LEU A 61 0.25 -24.16 9.37
C LEU A 61 0.17 -25.09 10.58
N MET A 62 -0.43 -24.65 11.69
CA MET A 62 -0.56 -25.44 12.93
C MET A 62 -1.32 -26.76 12.73
N GLU A 63 -2.35 -26.78 11.89
CA GLU A 63 -3.11 -27.99 11.57
C GLU A 63 -2.32 -28.98 10.69
N SER A 64 -1.34 -28.49 9.94
CA SER A 64 -0.48 -29.32 9.09
C SER A 64 0.79 -29.81 9.80
N LEU A 65 1.01 -29.43 11.07
CA LEU A 65 2.14 -29.93 11.84
C LEU A 65 1.90 -31.41 12.24
N PRO A 66 2.92 -32.29 12.12
CA PRO A 66 2.81 -33.67 12.60
C PRO A 66 2.52 -33.69 14.10
N LYS A 67 1.74 -34.68 14.58
CA LYS A 67 1.27 -34.79 15.97
C LYS A 67 2.42 -34.61 16.97
N GLY A 68 2.49 -33.45 17.64
CA GLY A 68 3.53 -33.10 18.60
C GLY A 68 4.49 -31.97 18.18
N GLY A 69 4.38 -31.46 16.95
CA GLY A 69 5.11 -30.28 16.51
C GLY A 69 4.65 -29.04 17.29
N ARG A 70 5.59 -28.40 17.99
CA ARG A 70 5.34 -27.13 18.68
C ARG A 70 5.95 -26.00 17.88
N MET A 71 5.19 -24.92 17.71
CA MET A 71 5.74 -23.68 17.17
C MET A 71 6.77 -23.15 18.17
N ILE A 72 8.05 -23.20 17.78
CA ILE A 72 9.14 -22.65 18.58
C ILE A 72 9.40 -21.23 18.09
N VAL A 73 9.26 -20.29 19.00
CA VAL A 73 9.68 -18.91 18.78
C VAL A 73 11.21 -18.89 18.86
N THR A 74 11.88 -18.84 17.72
CA THR A 74 13.35 -18.89 17.61
C THR A 74 14.02 -17.59 18.03
N ASP A 75 13.26 -16.50 18.16
CA ASP A 75 13.74 -15.17 18.46
C ASP A 75 12.97 -14.57 19.64
N VAL A 76 13.66 -14.08 20.68
CA VAL A 76 13.04 -13.52 21.90
C VAL A 76 12.09 -12.36 21.56
N THR A 77 12.37 -11.66 20.46
CA THR A 77 11.55 -10.55 19.97
C THR A 77 10.39 -11.01 19.06
N GLY A 78 10.41 -12.28 18.63
CA GLY A 78 9.45 -12.87 17.69
C GLY A 78 8.01 -12.84 18.20
N SER A 79 7.78 -13.08 19.49
CA SER A 79 6.43 -13.01 20.10
C SER A 79 5.77 -11.63 19.98
N PHE A 80 6.56 -10.56 19.81
CA PHE A 80 6.05 -9.21 19.66
C PHE A 80 6.03 -8.75 18.20
N PHE A 81 7.15 -8.91 17.47
CA PHE A 81 7.26 -8.39 16.10
C PHE A 81 6.51 -9.22 15.07
N VAL A 82 6.33 -10.54 15.28
CA VAL A 82 5.64 -11.38 14.30
C VAL A 82 4.15 -11.01 14.18
N PRO A 83 3.37 -10.92 15.29
CA PRO A 83 1.98 -10.48 15.20
C PRO A 83 1.84 -9.06 14.64
N MET A 84 2.77 -8.15 14.98
CA MET A 84 2.77 -6.79 14.42
C MET A 84 3.02 -6.77 12.91
N LYS A 85 4.00 -7.54 12.41
CA LYS A 85 4.27 -7.65 10.96
C LYS A 85 3.07 -8.18 10.18
N VAL A 86 2.44 -9.23 10.71
CA VAL A 86 1.23 -9.81 10.08
C VAL A 86 0.08 -8.80 10.11
N THR A 87 -0.12 -8.11 11.23
CA THR A 87 -1.16 -7.08 11.34
C THR A 87 -0.91 -5.90 10.43
N LEU A 88 0.34 -5.47 10.25
CA LEU A 88 0.71 -4.44 9.29
C LEU A 88 0.41 -4.88 7.86
N LEU A 89 0.71 -6.13 7.51
CA LEU A 89 0.36 -6.69 6.20
C LEU A 89 -1.16 -6.65 5.97
N VAL A 90 -1.94 -7.13 6.94
CA VAL A 90 -3.42 -7.13 6.87
C VAL A 90 -3.98 -5.72 6.81
N ALA A 91 -3.44 -4.79 7.60
CA ALA A 91 -3.82 -3.38 7.56
C ALA A 91 -3.54 -2.77 6.19
N PHE A 92 -2.40 -3.11 5.57
CA PHE A 92 -2.09 -2.72 4.21
C PHE A 92 -3.08 -3.30 3.20
N LEU A 93 -3.49 -4.57 3.35
CA LEU A 93 -4.53 -5.18 2.48
C LEU A 93 -5.88 -4.46 2.59
N ILE A 94 -6.28 -4.05 3.79
CA ILE A 94 -7.54 -3.33 4.01
C ILE A 94 -7.44 -1.87 3.52
N ALA A 95 -6.27 -1.24 3.67
CA ALA A 95 -5.99 0.10 3.17
C ALA A 95 -5.68 0.15 1.66
N LEU A 96 -5.53 -1.00 1.01
CA LEU A 96 -5.18 -1.16 -0.40
C LEU A 96 -6.07 -0.35 -1.38
N PRO A 97 -7.42 -0.24 -1.23
CA PRO A 97 -8.23 0.63 -2.09
C PRO A 97 -7.84 2.11 -1.96
N TRP A 98 -7.48 2.57 -0.75
CA TRP A 98 -6.99 3.92 -0.53
C TRP A 98 -5.59 4.13 -1.13
N VAL A 99 -4.69 3.17 -0.93
CA VAL A 99 -3.34 3.20 -1.50
C VAL A 99 -3.39 3.23 -3.02
N LEU A 100 -4.18 2.35 -3.65
CA LEU A 100 -4.42 2.32 -5.09
C LEU A 100 -4.96 3.67 -5.57
N TYR A 101 -5.96 4.23 -4.89
CA TYR A 101 -6.51 5.54 -5.25
C TYR A 101 -5.44 6.64 -5.27
N GLN A 102 -4.52 6.67 -4.29
CA GLN A 102 -3.45 7.67 -4.28
C GLN A 102 -2.36 7.43 -5.31
N ILE A 103 -2.03 6.17 -5.63
CA ILE A 103 -1.11 5.84 -6.72
C ILE A 103 -1.71 6.30 -8.05
N TRP A 104 -3.00 6.04 -8.29
CA TRP A 104 -3.67 6.47 -9.52
C TRP A 104 -3.78 7.98 -9.63
N GLN A 105 -4.03 8.69 -8.53
CA GLN A 105 -4.02 10.16 -8.54
C GLN A 105 -2.67 10.74 -8.95
N PHE A 106 -1.55 10.05 -8.65
CA PHE A 106 -0.22 10.42 -9.12
C PHE A 106 0.01 10.11 -10.61
N VAL A 107 -0.61 9.05 -11.15
CA VAL A 107 -0.52 8.69 -12.58
C VAL A 107 -1.47 9.54 -13.45
N ALA A 108 -2.62 9.93 -12.91
CA ALA A 108 -3.66 10.70 -13.58
C ALA A 108 -3.26 12.06 -14.19
N PRO A 109 -2.27 12.84 -13.70
CA PRO A 109 -1.82 14.05 -14.39
C PRO A 109 -1.33 13.79 -15.83
N GLY A 110 -0.91 12.56 -16.15
CA GLY A 110 -0.51 12.17 -17.51
C GLY A 110 -1.65 11.67 -18.42
N LEU A 111 -2.89 11.54 -17.92
CA LEU A 111 -3.99 10.87 -18.63
C LEU A 111 -5.18 11.81 -18.90
N TYR A 112 -5.73 11.77 -20.12
CA TYR A 112 -6.83 12.65 -20.55
C TYR A 112 -8.02 12.60 -19.59
N GLN A 113 -8.52 13.78 -19.18
CA GLN A 113 -9.58 13.98 -18.18
C GLN A 113 -10.86 13.13 -18.38
N HIS A 114 -11.11 12.67 -19.62
CA HIS A 114 -12.25 11.81 -19.97
C HIS A 114 -12.10 10.34 -19.54
N GLU A 115 -10.88 9.82 -19.36
CA GLU A 115 -10.67 8.41 -18.96
C GLU A 115 -10.71 8.19 -17.45
N LYS A 116 -10.74 9.27 -16.65
CA LYS A 116 -10.77 9.19 -15.18
C LYS A 116 -11.95 8.38 -14.63
N ARG A 117 -13.04 8.25 -15.38
CA ARG A 117 -14.22 7.44 -14.99
C ARG A 117 -13.95 5.93 -15.05
N LEU A 118 -13.02 5.47 -15.89
CA LEU A 118 -12.62 4.06 -15.97
C LEU A 118 -11.73 3.62 -14.80
N ILE A 119 -11.14 4.57 -14.08
CA ILE A 119 -10.27 4.29 -12.94
C ILE A 119 -11.06 3.67 -11.78
N VAL A 120 -12.27 4.16 -11.51
CA VAL A 120 -13.11 3.66 -10.42
C VAL A 120 -13.46 2.17 -10.57
N PRO A 121 -14.01 1.70 -11.71
CA PRO A 121 -14.27 0.27 -11.91
C PRO A 121 -12.99 -0.55 -12.00
N LEU A 122 -11.89 0.00 -12.53
CA LEU A 122 -10.60 -0.69 -12.60
C LEU A 122 -9.97 -0.94 -11.21
N VAL A 123 -9.96 0.08 -10.35
CA VAL A 123 -9.46 -0.02 -8.96
C VAL A 123 -10.32 -0.98 -8.15
N SER A 124 -11.65 -0.89 -8.32
CA SER A 124 -12.58 -1.79 -7.64
C SER A 124 -12.39 -3.24 -8.10
N SER A 125 -12.25 -3.47 -9.40
CA SER A 125 -12.00 -4.81 -9.96
C SER A 125 -10.66 -5.38 -9.52
N SER A 126 -9.60 -4.56 -9.52
CA SER A 126 -8.27 -4.94 -9.01
C SER A 126 -8.32 -5.33 -7.54
N TYR A 127 -9.08 -4.58 -6.72
CA TYR A 127 -9.25 -4.90 -5.30
C TYR A 127 -10.00 -6.22 -5.10
N ILE A 128 -11.11 -6.44 -5.83
CA ILE A 128 -11.86 -7.70 -5.77
C ILE A 128 -10.97 -8.87 -6.18
N LEU A 129 -10.25 -8.74 -7.30
CA LEU A 129 -9.34 -9.78 -7.79
C LEU A 129 -8.22 -10.05 -6.79
N PHE A 130 -7.70 -9.02 -6.13
CA PHE A 130 -6.70 -9.15 -5.08
C PHE A 130 -7.23 -9.94 -3.88
N ILE A 131 -8.43 -9.62 -3.39
CA ILE A 131 -9.07 -10.38 -2.29
C ILE A 131 -9.33 -11.83 -2.71
N CYS A 132 -9.77 -12.07 -3.95
CA CYS A 132 -9.90 -13.41 -4.51
C CYS A 132 -8.55 -14.14 -4.55
N GLY A 133 -7.46 -13.46 -4.91
CA GLY A 133 -6.10 -14.02 -4.90
C GLY A 133 -5.62 -14.39 -3.49
N VAL A 134 -5.88 -13.54 -2.50
CA VAL A 134 -5.57 -13.81 -1.08
C VAL A 134 -6.38 -15.01 -0.58
N ALA A 135 -7.67 -15.07 -0.90
CA ALA A 135 -8.52 -16.21 -0.54
C ALA A 135 -8.03 -17.50 -1.21
N PHE A 136 -7.70 -17.45 -2.50
CA PHE A 136 -7.13 -18.58 -3.24
C PHE A 136 -5.82 -19.07 -2.61
N ALA A 137 -4.90 -18.16 -2.26
CA ALA A 137 -3.65 -18.52 -1.60
C ALA A 137 -3.88 -19.20 -0.25
N TYR A 138 -4.81 -18.65 0.55
CA TYR A 138 -5.11 -19.18 1.88
C TYR A 138 -5.82 -20.55 1.84
N PHE A 139 -6.83 -20.72 0.98
CA PHE A 139 -7.67 -21.92 0.95
C PHE A 139 -7.15 -23.05 0.06
N LEU A 140 -6.38 -22.75 -0.99
CA LEU A 140 -5.91 -23.77 -1.94
C LEU A 140 -4.40 -23.96 -1.86
N VAL A 141 -3.62 -22.87 -1.92
CA VAL A 141 -2.16 -22.98 -2.00
C VAL A 141 -1.56 -23.48 -0.70
N PHE A 142 -1.90 -22.88 0.45
CA PHE A 142 -1.38 -23.30 1.75
C PHE A 142 -1.62 -24.79 2.07
N PRO A 143 -2.85 -25.34 2.01
CA PRO A 143 -3.05 -26.76 2.30
C PRO A 143 -2.36 -27.66 1.28
N THR A 144 -2.32 -27.27 0.00
CA THR A 144 -1.63 -28.05 -1.04
C THR A 144 -0.12 -28.11 -0.76
N VAL A 145 0.52 -26.97 -0.48
CA VAL A 145 1.95 -26.90 -0.18
C VAL A 145 2.28 -27.69 1.08
N PHE A 146 1.51 -27.54 2.15
CA PHE A 146 1.76 -28.29 3.38
C PHE A 146 1.49 -29.79 3.21
N HIS A 147 0.52 -30.20 2.40
CA HIS A 147 0.31 -31.61 2.06
C HIS A 147 1.49 -32.20 1.26
N PHE A 148 2.12 -31.42 0.39
CA PHE A 148 3.33 -31.84 -0.33
C PHE A 148 4.59 -31.86 0.53
N MET A 149 4.66 -31.04 1.58
CA MET A 149 5.83 -30.92 2.47
C MET A 149 5.78 -31.81 3.71
N ALA A 150 4.59 -32.32 4.07
CA ALA A 150 4.38 -33.29 5.14
C ALA A 150 4.77 -34.71 4.70
#